data_AF-A0A9D8GSL7-F1
#
_entry.id   AF-A0A9D8GSL7-F1
#
_cell.length_a   1.000
_cell.length_b   1.000
_cell.length_c   1.000
_cell.angle_alpha   90.00
_cell.angle_beta   90.00
_cell.angle_gamma   90.00
#
_symmetry.space_group_name_H-M   'P 1'
#
loop_
_entity.id
_entity.type
_entity.pdbx_description
1 polymer ?
#
loop_
_entity_poly.entity_id
_entity_poly.type
_entity_poly.pdbx_seq_one_letter_code
_entity_poly.pdbx_strand_id
1 'polypeptide(L)' 'MTSGAAWRQPDGKPVSCLEKIKVLDQNIAEIRTLCADALEDGVLMGCDADQIKAALHALVDALEPPGTK' A
#
# COMPACT_ATOMS: atom_id res chain seq x y z
N MET A 1 5.53 14.92 -11.28
CA MET A 1 4.33 14.22 -11.81
C MET A 1 4.64 12.74 -11.86
N THR A 2 4.43 12.02 -10.75
CA THR A 2 4.44 10.56 -10.78
C THR A 2 3.10 10.13 -11.38
N SER A 3 3.14 9.58 -12.59
CA SER A 3 1.99 8.99 -13.27
C SER A 3 1.36 7.96 -12.34
N GLY A 4 0.29 8.34 -11.65
CA GLY A 4 -0.45 7.45 -10.75
C GLY A 4 -0.92 6.25 -11.54
N ALA A 5 -0.62 5.04 -11.06
CA ALA A 5 -1.19 3.84 -11.64
C ALA A 5 -2.72 4.01 -11.63
N ALA A 6 -3.34 4.10 -12.80
CA ALA A 6 -4.79 4.21 -12.88
C ALA A 6 -5.37 2.92 -12.28
N TRP A 7 -6.14 3.04 -11.19
CA TRP A 7 -6.86 1.93 -10.61
C TRP A 7 -7.70 1.25 -11.68
N ARG A 8 -7.61 -0.09 -11.78
CA ARG A 8 -8.33 -0.89 -12.78
C ARG A 8 -9.33 -1.82 -12.11
N GLN A 9 -10.43 -2.03 -12.81
CA GLN A 9 -11.40 -3.06 -12.52
C GLN A 9 -10.85 -4.44 -12.91
N PRO A 10 -11.45 -5.54 -12.45
CA PRO A 10 -11.03 -6.90 -12.82
C PRO A 10 -11.02 -7.17 -14.33
N ASP A 11 -11.87 -6.47 -15.09
CA ASP A 11 -11.93 -6.56 -16.56
C ASP A 11 -10.87 -5.69 -17.27
N GLY A 12 -9.96 -5.06 -16.52
CA GLY A 12 -8.88 -4.22 -17.02
C GLY A 12 -9.28 -2.77 -17.34
N LYS A 13 -10.58 -2.42 -17.29
CA LYS A 13 -11.03 -1.04 -17.52
C LYS A 13 -10.63 -0.13 -16.36
N PRO A 14 -10.37 1.17 -16.60
CA PRO A 14 -10.09 2.09 -15.50
C PRO A 14 -11.32 2.22 -14.58
N VAL A 15 -11.06 2.44 -13.29
CA VAL A 15 -12.07 2.92 -12.35
C VAL A 15 -12.40 4.36 -12.73
N SER A 16 -13.63 4.62 -13.17
CA SER A 16 -14.04 5.93 -13.72
C SER A 16 -14.70 6.87 -12.70
N CYS A 17 -15.13 6.34 -11.55
CA CYS A 17 -15.78 7.15 -10.51
C CYS A 17 -14.73 7.91 -9.70
N LEU A 18 -14.75 9.25 -9.81
CA LEU A 18 -13.78 10.13 -9.15
C LEU A 18 -13.75 9.94 -7.63
N GLU A 19 -14.91 9.77 -6.99
CA GLU A 19 -14.98 9.56 -5.54
C GLU A 19 -14.31 8.23 -5.13
N LYS A 20 -14.45 7.16 -5.93
CA LYS A 20 -13.75 5.89 -5.66
C LYS A 20 -12.24 6.05 -5.78
N ILE A 21 -11.77 6.78 -6.81
CA ILE A 21 -10.34 7.05 -7.01
C ILE A 21 -9.78 7.82 -5.82
N LYS A 22 -10.47 8.87 -5.36
CA LYS A 22 -10.06 9.64 -4.17
C LYS A 22 -9.89 8.75 -2.94
N VAL A 23 -10.85 7.87 -2.68
CA VAL A 23 -10.77 6.93 -1.54
C VAL A 23 -9.57 6.00 -1.68
N LEU A 24 -9.33 5.43 -2.88
CA LEU A 24 -8.19 4.55 -3.11
C LEU A 24 -6.84 5.28 -2.94
N ASP A 25 -6.75 6.51 -3.43
CA ASP A 25 -5.55 7.34 -3.29
C ASP A 25 -5.32 7.72 -1.82
N GLN A 26 -6.38 8.05 -1.08
CA GLN A 26 -6.31 8.30 0.37
C GLN A 26 -5.82 7.06 1.12
N ASN A 27 -6.37 5.88 0.82
CA ASN A 27 -5.93 4.63 1.46
C ASN A 27 -4.44 4.37 1.22
N ILE A 28 -3.94 4.55 -0.01
CA ILE A 28 -2.51 4.38 -0.32
C ILE A 28 -1.65 5.43 0.37
N ALA A 29 -2.13 6.67 0.51
CA ALA A 29 -1.42 7.70 1.25
C ALA A 29 -1.31 7.34 2.74
N GLU A 30 -2.39 6.85 3.36
CA GLU A 30 -2.39 6.42 4.76
C GLU A 30 -1.45 5.23 5.00
N ILE A 31 -1.51 4.21 4.14
CA ILE A 31 -0.60 3.06 4.19
C ILE A 31 0.86 3.50 4.05
N ARG A 32 1.15 4.41 3.12
CA ARG A 32 2.51 4.93 2.93
C ARG A 32 3.04 5.59 4.20
N THR A 33 2.25 6.42 4.86
CA THR A 33 2.65 7.07 6.11
C THR A 33 2.94 6.02 7.17
N LEU A 34 2.04 5.06 7.39
CA LEU A 34 2.24 3.99 8.37
C LEU A 34 3.50 3.14 8.09
N CYS A 35 3.76 2.82 6.82
CA CYS A 35 4.97 2.10 6.44
C CYS A 35 6.25 2.92 6.66
N ALA A 36 6.20 4.24 6.46
CA ALA A 36 7.33 5.13 6.72
C ALA A 36 7.62 5.23 8.22
N ASP A 37 6.59 5.41 9.03
CA ASP A 37 6.70 5.45 10.50
C ASP A 37 7.27 4.13 11.03
N ALA A 38 6.77 2.98 10.56
CA ALA A 38 7.28 1.67 10.96
C ALA A 38 8.75 1.45 10.55
N LEU A 39 9.16 2.00 9.40
CA LEU A 39 10.56 1.96 8.96
C LEU A 39 11.44 2.85 9.85
N GLU A 40 11.00 4.06 10.15
CA GLU A 40 11.71 4.99 11.03
C GLU A 40 11.88 4.39 12.44
N ASP A 41 10.80 3.89 13.03
CA ASP A 41 10.82 3.24 14.35
C ASP A 41 11.77 2.03 14.36
N GLY A 42 11.70 1.15 13.35
CA GLY A 42 12.60 0.01 13.25
C GLY A 42 14.07 0.42 13.19
N VAL A 43 14.39 1.43 12.39
CA VAL A 43 15.76 1.97 12.29
C VAL A 43 16.20 2.62 13.61
N LEU A 44 15.33 3.38 14.28
CA LEU A 44 15.61 3.99 15.59
C LEU A 44 15.87 2.94 16.68
N MET A 45 15.25 1.75 16.59
CA MET A 45 15.49 0.62 17.47
C MET A 45 16.72 -0.22 17.09
N GLY A 46 17.46 0.18 16.05
CA GLY A 46 18.69 -0.47 15.60
C GLY A 46 18.49 -1.65 14.64
N CYS A 47 17.30 -1.81 14.05
CA CYS A 47 17.07 -2.80 13.01
C CYS A 47 17.66 -2.37 11.67
N ASP A 48 17.96 -3.35 10.82
CA ASP A 48 18.33 -3.10 9.43
C ASP A 48 17.08 -2.65 8.63
N ALA A 49 17.19 -1.52 7.91
CA ALA A 49 16.11 -0.93 7.14
C ALA A 49 15.56 -1.88 6.06
N ASP A 50 16.40 -2.71 5.46
CA ASP A 50 16.00 -3.66 4.43
C ASP A 50 15.25 -4.85 5.02
N GLN A 51 15.52 -5.23 6.27
CA GLN A 51 14.70 -6.21 7.00
C GLN A 51 13.29 -5.70 7.24
N ILE A 52 13.13 -4.43 7.63
CA ILE A 52 11.80 -3.83 7.84
C ILE A 52 11.03 -3.77 6.52
N LYS A 53 11.68 -3.35 5.42
CA LYS A 53 11.05 -3.37 4.09
C LYS A 53 10.64 -4.77 3.67
N ALA A 54 11.49 -5.77 3.90
CA ALA A 54 11.17 -7.16 3.58
C ALA A 54 9.94 -7.66 4.36
N ALA A 55 9.82 -7.31 5.64
CA ALA A 55 8.64 -7.62 6.44
C ALA A 55 7.36 -6.94 5.90
N LEU A 56 7.45 -5.67 5.50
CA LEU A 56 6.33 -4.94 4.89
C LEU A 56 5.90 -5.57 3.55
N HIS A 57 6.86 -5.99 2.71
CA HIS A 57 6.57 -6.72 1.48
C HIS A 57 5.86 -8.04 1.75
N ALA A 58 6.38 -8.86 2.66
CA ALA A 58 5.77 -10.13 3.03
C ALA A 58 4.35 -9.97 3.60
N LEU A 59 4.10 -8.88 4.34
CA LEU A 59 2.76 -8.55 4.84
C LEU A 59 1.78 -8.30 3.70
N VAL A 60 2.17 -7.51 2.68
CA VAL A 60 1.32 -7.22 1.51
C VAL A 60 1.05 -8.47 0.69
N ASP A 61 2.06 -9.31 0.48
CA ASP A 61 1.93 -10.57 -0.27
C ASP A 61 1.00 -11.59 0.42
N ALA A 62 0.90 -11.51 1.76
CA ALA A 62 0.03 -12.37 2.56
C ALA A 62 -1.42 -11.88 2.69
N LEU A 63 -1.77 -10.71 2.12
CA LEU A 63 -3.14 -10.19 2.17
C LEU A 63 -4.09 -11.09 1.37
N GLU A 64 -5.14 -11.56 2.04
CA GLU A 64 -6.18 -12.35 1.39
C GLU A 64 -7.16 -11.45 0.64
N PRO A 65 -7.64 -11.86 -0.55
CA PRO A 65 -8.72 -11.17 -1.24
C PRO A 65 -9.98 -11.09 -0.36
N PRO A 66 -10.76 -9.99 -0.45
CA PRO A 66 -12.01 -9.90 0.30
C PRO A 66 -12.98 -11.03 -0.12
N GLY A 67 -13.48 -11.78 0.87
CA GLY A 67 -14.50 -12.82 0.68
C GLY A 67 -14.02 -14.27 0.78
N THR A 68 -12.74 -14.52 1.08
CA THR A 68 -12.24 -15.84 1.47
C THR A 68 -12.55 -16.09 2.96
N LYS A 69 -13.71 -16.67 3.25
CA LYS A 69 -14.01 -17.41 4.49
C LYS A 69 -14.71 -18.71 4.15
#